data_AF-A0A0F3M7H3-F1
#
_entry.id   AF-A0A0F3M7H3-F1
#
_cell.length_a   1.000
_cell.length_b   1.000
_cell.length_c   1.000
_cell.angle_alpha   90.00
_cell.angle_beta   90.00
_cell.angle_gamma   90.00
#
_symmetry.space_group_name_H-M   'P 1'
#
loop_
_entity.id
_entity.type
_entity.pdbx_description
1 polymer ?
#
loop_
_entity_poly.entity_id
_entity_poly.type
_entity_poly.pdbx_seq_one_letter_code
_entity_poly.pdbx_strand_id
1 'polypeptide(L)' 'MIDFYSESLINKLFETNVRFNTKIDLDKVERAILYAKEYHGQQKRDTGELYYTYWYINGKQVYS' A
#
# COMPACT_ATOMS: atom_id res chain seq x y z
N MET A 1 -0.10 -9.12 -8.56
CA MET A 1 0.83 -8.11 -9.12
C MET A 1 0.95 -6.99 -8.09
N ILE A 2 2.17 -6.71 -7.64
CA ILE A 2 2.45 -5.61 -6.72
C ILE A 2 2.26 -4.28 -7.46
N ASP A 3 1.64 -3.30 -6.81
CA ASP A 3 1.46 -1.98 -7.43
C ASP A 3 2.69 -1.08 -7.23
N PHE A 4 2.75 0.01 -7.98
CA PHE A 4 3.85 0.97 -7.99
C PHE A 4 4.22 1.48 -6.58
N TYR A 5 3.22 1.75 -5.73
CA TYR A 5 3.46 2.23 -4.37
C TYR A 5 4.08 1.16 -3.48
N SER A 6 3.59 -0.07 -3.60
CA SER A 6 4.11 -1.23 -2.88
C SER A 6 5.54 -1.57 -3.30
N GLU A 7 5.86 -1.48 -4.59
CA GLU A 7 7.23 -1.66 -5.11
C GLU A 7 8.17 -0.56 -4.58
N SER A 8 7.73 0.70 -4.58
CA SER A 8 8.50 1.81 -4.01
C SER A 8 8.79 1.61 -2.52
N LEU A 9 7.83 1.07 -1.76
CA LEU A 9 8.01 0.74 -0.34
C LEU A 9 9.07 -0.35 -0.15
N ILE A 10 8.98 -1.45 -0.89
CA ILE A 10 9.96 -2.55 -0.82
C ILE A 10 11.36 -2.05 -1.15
N ASN A 11 11.51 -1.22 -2.19
CA ASN A 11 12.80 -0.65 -2.57
C ASN A 11 13.40 0.22 -1.46
N LYS A 12 12.61 1.06 -0.80
CA LYS A 12 13.09 1.85 0.36
C LYS A 12 13.51 0.98 1.53
N LEU A 13 12.79 -0.11 1.79
CA LEU A 13 13.14 -1.06 2.86
C LEU A 13 14.42 -1.84 2.52
N PHE A 14 14.61 -2.20 1.25
CA PHE A 14 15.86 -2.78 0.75
C PHE A 14 17.04 -1.83 0.93
N GLU A 15 16.90 -0.56 0.52
CA GLU A 15 17.93 0.47 0.71
C GLU A 15 18.26 0.67 2.20
N THR A 16 17.25 0.61 3.07
CA THR A 16 17.41 0.70 4.53
C THR A 16 18.21 -0.49 5.07
N ASN A 17 17.90 -1.71 4.63
CA ASN A 17 18.64 -2.93 4.96
C ASN A 17 20.12 -2.81 4.61
N VAL A 18 20.42 -2.35 3.39
CA VAL A 18 21.80 -2.18 2.93
C VAL A 18 22.50 -1.07 3.72
N ARG A 19 21.87 0.09 3.88
CA ARG A 19 22.48 1.27 4.51
C ARG A 19 22.77 1.08 6.00
N PHE A 20 21.88 0.43 6.72
CA PHE A 20 21.96 0.30 8.18
C PHE A 20 22.31 -1.12 8.64
N ASN A 21 22.60 -2.03 7.70
CA ASN A 21 22.88 -3.44 7.96
C ASN A 21 21.77 -4.11 8.81
N THR A 22 20.52 -3.72 8.57
CA THR A 22 19.35 -4.27 9.26
C THR A 22 18.88 -5.56 8.60
N LYS A 23 18.11 -6.37 9.33
CA LYS A 23 17.56 -7.65 8.85
C LYS A 23 16.04 -7.57 8.68
N ILE A 24 15.58 -6.67 7.82
CA ILE A 24 14.15 -6.63 7.44
C ILE A 24 13.89 -7.77 6.46
N ASP A 25 12.93 -8.63 6.79
CA ASP A 25 12.49 -9.75 5.98
C ASP A 25 11.52 -9.26 4.90
N LEU A 26 12.05 -8.98 3.70
CA LEU A 26 11.28 -8.39 2.60
C LEU A 26 10.19 -9.36 2.07
N ASP A 27 10.41 -10.67 2.13
CA ASP A 27 9.43 -11.68 1.72
C ASP A 27 8.19 -11.68 2.63
N LYS A 28 8.38 -11.42 3.93
CA LYS A 28 7.25 -11.22 4.86
C LYS A 28 6.52 -9.91 4.58
N VAL A 29 7.26 -8.85 4.27
CA VAL A 29 6.66 -7.55 3.93
C VAL A 29 5.81 -7.66 2.66
N GLU A 30 6.33 -8.28 1.61
CA GLU A 30 5.58 -8.48 0.36
C GLU A 30 4.30 -9.29 0.60
N ARG A 31 4.39 -10.40 1.35
CA ARG A 31 3.21 -11.20 1.72
C ARG A 31 2.19 -10.40 2.53
N ALA A 32 2.64 -9.55 3.46
CA ALA A 32 1.75 -8.70 4.24
C ALA A 32 1.02 -7.67 3.37
N ILE A 33 1.73 -7.06 2.40
CA ILE A 33 1.13 -6.14 1.43
C ILE A 33 0.08 -6.85 0.59
N LEU A 34 0.39 -8.04 0.06
CA LEU A 34 -0.54 -8.83 -0.74
C LEU A 34 -1.78 -9.23 0.08
N TYR A 35 -1.58 -9.69 1.32
CA TYR A 35 -2.66 -10.06 2.23
C TYR A 35 -3.58 -8.87 2.55
N ALA A 36 -2.99 -7.71 2.86
CA ALA A 36 -3.76 -6.49 3.12
C ALA A 36 -4.56 -6.06 1.88
N LYS A 37 -3.98 -6.17 0.69
CA LYS A 37 -4.66 -5.85 -0.57
C LYS A 37 -5.77 -6.84 -0.91
N GLU A 38 -5.59 -8.11 -0.62
CA GLU A 38 -6.63 -9.12 -0.80
C GLU A 38 -7.83 -8.86 0.12
N TYR A 39 -7.57 -8.58 1.40
CA TYR A 39 -8.62 -8.45 2.41
C TYR A 39 -9.30 -7.07 2.42
N HIS A 40 -8.53 -6.00 2.16
CA HIS A 40 -9.01 -4.62 2.19
C HIS A 40 -9.20 -4.01 0.79
N GLY A 41 -8.77 -4.67 -0.29
CA GLY A 41 -8.91 -4.17 -1.65
C GLY A 41 -10.35 -4.10 -2.14
N GLN A 42 -11.29 -4.78 -1.48
CA GLN A 42 -12.72 -4.66 -1.72
C GLN A 42 -13.48 -4.06 -0.52
N GLN A 43 -12.78 -3.63 0.54
CA GLN A 43 -13.46 -2.98 1.64
C GLN A 43 -14.12 -1.70 1.14
N LYS A 44 -15.44 -1.68 1.28
CA LYS A 44 -16.24 -0.51 1.01
C LYS A 44 -16.49 0.22 2.32
N ARG A 45 -16.51 1.55 2.29
CA ARG A 45 -17.09 2.38 3.34
C ARG A 45 -18.56 2.03 3.48
N ASP A 46 -19.19 2.45 4.58
CA ASP A 46 -20.63 2.29 4.79
C ASP A 46 -21.46 2.94 3.65
N THR A 47 -20.87 3.88 2.91
CA THR A 47 -21.43 4.52 1.71
C THR A 47 -21.37 3.66 0.45
N GLY A 48 -20.73 2.50 0.47
CA GLY A 48 -20.57 1.59 -0.68
C GLY A 48 -19.34 1.88 -1.57
N GLU A 49 -18.61 2.97 -1.31
CA GLU A 49 -17.38 3.34 -2.02
C GLU A 49 -16.18 2.55 -1.52
N LEU A 50 -15.21 2.23 -2.37
CA LEU A 50 -14.00 1.53 -1.94
C LEU A 50 -13.19 2.41 -0.99
N TYR A 51 -12.64 1.82 0.07
CA TYR A 51 -11.96 2.58 1.13
C TYR A 51 -10.74 3.37 0.61
N TYR A 52 -10.12 2.89 -0.47
CA TYR A 52 -8.99 3.53 -1.12
C TYR A 52 -9.40 4.58 -2.17
N THR A 53 -10.68 4.64 -2.58
CA THR A 53 -11.20 5.71 -3.41
C THR A 53 -11.61 6.89 -2.53
N TYR A 54 -10.64 7.52 -1.85
CA TYR A 54 -10.93 8.72 -1.06
C TYR A 54 -11.00 10.01 -1.90
N TRP A 55 -10.87 9.98 -3.23
CA TRP A 55 -10.44 11.18 -3.96
C TRP A 55 -11.15 11.59 -5.25
N TYR A 56 -12.36 11.11 -5.55
CA TYR A 56 -13.10 11.68 -6.68
C TYR A 56 -14.61 11.73 -6.43
N ILE A 57 -15.05 12.66 -5.58
CA ILE A 57 -16.43 13.13 -5.63
C ILE A 57 -16.47 14.24 -6.70
N ASN A 58 -17.14 13.98 -7.83
CA ASN A 58 -17.35 14.94 -8.93
C ASN A 58 -16.07 15.55 -9.53
N GLY A 59 -14.99 14.78 -9.65
CA GLY A 59 -13.80 15.20 -10.42
C GLY A 59 -12.94 16.29 -9.76
N LYS A 60 -13.11 16.58 -8.47
CA LYS A 60 -12.23 17.50 -7.73
C LYS A 60 -11.52 16.81 -6.58
N GLN A 61 -10.20 17.02 -6.52
CA GLN A 61 -9.32 16.58 -5.44
C GLN A 61 -9.43 17.60 -4.30
N VAL A 62 -9.87 17.18 -3.10
CA VAL A 62 -10.03 18.05 -1.92
C VAL A 62 -9.00 17.68 -0.86
N TYR A 63 -7.86 18.37 -0.86
CA TYR A 63 -6.81 18.16 0.16
C TYR A 63 -7.16 18.82 1.48
N SER A 64 -6.96 18.08 2.58
CA SER A 64 -6.76 18.61 3.94
C SER A 64 -5.30 18.94 4.14
#